data_AF-A0ABD0PCV3-F1
#
_entry.id   AF-A0ABD0PCV3-F1
#
_cell.length_a   1.000
_cell.length_b   1.000
_cell.length_c   1.000
_cell.angle_alpha   90.00
_cell.angle_beta   90.00
_cell.angle_gamma   90.00
#
_symmetry.space_group_name_H-M   'P 1'
#
loop_
_entity.id
_entity.type
_entity.pdbx_description
1 polymer ?
#
loop_
_entity_poly.entity_id
_entity_poly.type
_entity_poly.pdbx_seq_one_letter_code
_entity_poly.pdbx_strand_id
1 'polypeptide(L)'
;MESFNSKDMALKAQKKILSQMANKSVVQMFIDDTSSEILDELYRVSKEYTGNRSEAQKVVKDLIKVVVKIAVLFRHNRFNDEELKLAQNFQKKLHQGAMTAISFHE
;
A
#
# COMPACT_ATOMS: atom_id res chain seq x y z
N MET A 1 11.43 45.49 11.98
CA MET A 1 11.49 44.15 12.61
C MET A 1 10.64 43.23 11.77
N GLU A 2 11.18 42.18 11.17
CA GLU A 2 10.36 41.18 10.49
C GLU A 2 9.42 40.55 11.54
N SER A 3 8.10 40.65 11.31
CA SER A 3 7.12 40.05 12.22
C SER A 3 7.19 38.54 12.06
N PHE A 4 7.74 37.85 13.06
CA PHE A 4 7.72 36.40 13.13
C PHE A 4 6.27 35.91 13.22
N ASN A 5 5.81 35.19 12.19
CA ASN A 5 4.49 34.56 12.16
C ASN A 5 4.63 33.05 12.37
N SER A 6 4.36 32.61 13.60
CA SER A 6 4.41 31.19 14.00
C SER A 6 3.44 30.31 13.19
N LYS A 7 2.33 30.88 12.70
CA LYS A 7 1.34 30.16 11.89
C LYS A 7 1.90 29.77 10.52
N ASP A 8 2.66 30.65 9.88
CA ASP A 8 3.28 30.38 8.58
C ASP A 8 4.40 29.34 8.71
N MET A 9 5.15 29.38 9.82
CA MET A 9 6.16 28.38 10.12
C MET A 9 5.53 26.99 10.37
N ALA A 10 4.44 26.92 11.13
CA ALA A 10 3.71 25.69 11.38
C ALA A 10 3.11 25.09 10.09
N LEU A 11 2.52 25.92 9.23
CA LEU A 11 1.99 25.48 7.93
C LEU A 11 3.08 24.96 6.99
N LYS A 12 4.26 25.60 6.98
CA LYS A 12 5.42 25.12 6.21
C LYS A 12 5.94 23.78 6.74
N ALA A 13 6.02 23.61 8.06
CA ALA A 13 6.41 22.35 8.68
C ALA A 13 5.39 21.23 8.38
N GLN A 14 4.10 21.52 8.48
CA GLN A 14 3.03 20.57 8.16
C GLN A 14 3.05 20.15 6.69
N LYS A 15 3.20 21.10 5.76
CA LYS A 15 3.36 20.80 4.32
C LYS A 15 4.59 19.94 4.06
N LYS A 16 5.71 20.21 4.72
CA LYS A 16 6.94 19.43 4.59
C LYS A 16 6.74 17.98 5.05
N ILE A 17 6.11 17.78 6.19
CA ILE A 17 5.78 16.44 6.71
C ILE A 17 4.84 15.70 5.76
N LEU A 18 3.75 16.34 5.32
CA LEU A 18 2.81 15.74 4.37
C LEU A 18 3.48 15.37 3.03
N SER A 19 4.38 16.22 2.53
CA SER A 19 5.13 15.94 1.31
C SER A 19 6.10 14.76 1.46
N GLN A 20 6.68 14.57 2.65
CA GLN A 20 7.53 13.42 2.97
C GLN A 20 6.71 12.13 3.12
N MET A 21 5.47 12.22 3.61
CA MET A 21 4.56 11.06 3.71
C MET A 21 4.04 10.57 2.36
N ALA A 22 4.02 11.45 1.35
CA ALA A 22 3.53 11.15 -0.01
C ALA A 22 4.68 10.86 -1.00
N ASN A 23 5.84 10.40 -0.53
CA ASN A 23 7.02 10.28 -1.40
C ASN A 23 6.83 9.18 -2.46
N LYS A 24 7.08 9.51 -3.73
CA LYS A 24 6.99 8.61 -4.91
C LYS A 24 7.77 7.30 -4.72
N SER A 25 8.85 7.33 -3.92
CA SER A 25 9.67 6.17 -3.60
C SER A 25 8.88 5.05 -2.88
N VAL A 26 7.82 5.36 -2.13
CA VAL A 26 6.97 4.32 -1.51
C VAL A 26 6.24 3.57 -2.61
N VAL A 27 5.58 4.28 -3.52
CA VAL A 27 4.83 3.67 -4.64
C VAL A 27 5.74 2.82 -5.53
N GLN A 28 6.96 3.28 -5.78
CA GLN A 28 7.91 2.62 -6.66
C GLN A 28 8.56 1.35 -6.07
N MET A 29 8.47 1.16 -4.74
CA MET A 29 8.95 -0.04 -4.06
C MET A 29 7.90 -1.18 -4.05
N PHE A 30 6.61 -0.88 -4.26
CA PHE A 30 5.52 -1.88 -4.26
C PHE A 30 5.06 -2.27 -5.67
N ILE A 31 5.52 -1.58 -6.71
CA ILE A 31 5.19 -1.82 -8.11
C ILE A 31 6.49 -2.13 -8.84
N ASP A 32 7.15 -3.21 -8.41
CA ASP A 32 8.16 -3.85 -9.26
C ASP A 32 7.48 -4.62 -10.40
N ASP A 33 8.24 -5.01 -11.41
CA ASP A 33 7.69 -5.60 -12.63
C ASP A 33 6.91 -6.90 -12.30
N THR A 34 7.46 -7.75 -11.42
CA THR A 34 6.81 -8.99 -10.97
C THR A 34 5.49 -8.75 -10.24
N SER A 35 5.44 -7.81 -9.29
CA SER A 35 4.21 -7.50 -8.56
C SER A 35 3.15 -6.90 -9.48
N SER A 36 3.57 -6.15 -10.50
CA SER A 36 2.68 -5.57 -11.51
C SER A 36 2.01 -6.66 -12.35
N GLU A 37 2.77 -7.65 -12.80
CA GLU A 37 2.23 -8.81 -13.55
C GLU A 37 1.20 -9.58 -12.71
N ILE A 38 1.48 -9.82 -11.43
CA ILE A 38 0.53 -10.49 -10.52
C ILE A 38 -0.77 -9.67 -10.39
N LEU A 39 -0.68 -8.34 -10.23
CA LEU A 39 -1.87 -7.48 -10.14
C LEU A 39 -2.68 -7.47 -11.45
N ASP A 40 -2.03 -7.56 -12.60
CA ASP A 40 -2.68 -7.66 -13.90
C ASP A 40 -3.42 -8.99 -14.07
N GLU A 41 -2.83 -10.11 -13.62
CA GLU A 41 -3.53 -11.41 -13.64
C GLU A 41 -4.70 -11.44 -12.64
N LEU A 42 -4.54 -10.86 -11.45
CA LEU A 42 -5.64 -10.71 -10.49
C LEU A 42 -6.79 -9.86 -11.09
N TYR A 43 -6.46 -8.81 -11.84
CA TYR A 43 -7.46 -8.03 -12.58
C TYR A 43 -8.17 -8.89 -13.63
N ARG A 44 -7.43 -9.68 -14.42
CA ARG A 44 -8.01 -10.54 -15.47
C ARG A 44 -8.96 -11.58 -14.88
N VAL A 45 -8.54 -12.30 -13.83
CA VAL A 45 -9.39 -13.28 -13.15
C VAL A 45 -10.63 -12.61 -12.54
N SER A 46 -10.46 -11.46 -11.89
CA SER A 46 -11.59 -10.72 -11.31
C SER A 46 -12.57 -10.23 -12.38
N LYS A 47 -12.08 -9.76 -13.53
CA LYS A 47 -12.90 -9.32 -14.66
C LYS A 47 -13.67 -10.48 -15.27
N GLU A 48 -13.02 -11.62 -15.45
CA GLU A 48 -13.65 -12.83 -16.00
C GLU A 48 -14.77 -13.32 -15.06
N TYR A 49 -14.49 -13.40 -13.76
CA TYR A 49 -15.46 -13.84 -12.76
C TYR A 49 -16.66 -12.90 -12.61
N THR A 50 -16.42 -11.59 -12.57
CA THR A 50 -17.48 -10.58 -12.36
C THR A 50 -18.25 -10.23 -13.62
N GLY A 51 -17.67 -10.49 -14.81
CA GLY A 51 -18.18 -9.96 -16.08
C GLY A 51 -18.18 -8.43 -16.16
N ASN A 52 -17.58 -7.72 -15.19
CA ASN A 52 -17.69 -6.28 -15.04
C ASN A 52 -16.32 -5.61 -14.91
N ARG A 53 -15.94 -4.87 -15.96
CA ARG A 53 -14.68 -4.12 -16.00
C ARG A 53 -14.53 -3.14 -14.85
N SER A 54 -15.59 -2.37 -14.53
CA SER A 54 -15.51 -1.34 -13.50
C SER A 54 -15.35 -1.93 -12.11
N GLU A 55 -15.99 -3.07 -11.87
CA GLU A 55 -15.90 -3.79 -10.60
C GLU A 55 -14.51 -4.40 -10.41
N ALA A 56 -14.00 -5.11 -11.42
CA ALA A 56 -12.64 -5.67 -11.38
C ALA A 56 -11.56 -4.59 -11.20
N GLN A 57 -11.69 -3.45 -11.89
CA GLN A 57 -10.80 -2.30 -11.69
C GLN A 57 -10.89 -1.75 -10.26
N LYS A 58 -12.09 -1.74 -9.67
CA LYS A 58 -12.29 -1.26 -8.30
C LYS A 58 -11.60 -2.17 -7.29
N VAL A 59 -11.71 -3.49 -7.46
CA VAL A 59 -11.05 -4.49 -6.59
C VAL A 59 -9.53 -4.27 -6.57
N VAL A 60 -8.88 -4.27 -7.74
CA VAL A 60 -7.42 -4.11 -7.82
C VAL A 60 -6.97 -2.72 -7.33
N LYS A 61 -7.72 -1.67 -7.67
CA LYS A 61 -7.44 -0.31 -7.17
C LYS A 61 -7.50 -0.23 -5.64
N ASP A 62 -8.52 -0.84 -5.03
CA ASP A 62 -8.69 -0.77 -3.58
C ASP A 62 -7.65 -1.65 -2.86
N LEU A 63 -7.23 -2.78 -3.45
CA LEU A 63 -6.07 -3.55 -3.00
C LEU A 63 -4.79 -2.68 -2.98
N ILE A 64 -4.47 -2.01 -4.09
CA ILE A 64 -3.30 -1.12 -4.19
C ILE A 64 -3.35 -0.04 -3.11
N LYS A 65 -4.50 0.61 -2.91
CA LYS A 65 -4.66 1.64 -1.87
C LYS A 65 -4.39 1.11 -0.48
N VAL A 66 -4.87 -0.09 -0.15
CA VAL A 66 -4.66 -0.70 1.17
C VAL A 66 -3.18 -1.00 1.39
N VAL A 67 -2.50 -1.61 0.41
CA VAL A 67 -1.06 -1.90 0.47
C VAL A 67 -0.25 -0.61 0.67
N VAL A 68 -0.52 0.42 -0.13
CA VAL A 68 0.17 1.72 -0.01
C VAL A 68 -0.06 2.36 1.36
N LYS A 69 -1.27 2.30 1.92
CA LYS A 69 -1.55 2.83 3.26
C LYS A 69 -0.74 2.09 4.33
N ILE A 70 -0.72 0.77 4.30
CA ILE A 70 0.06 -0.07 5.24
C ILE A 70 1.54 0.28 5.14
N ALA A 71 2.05 0.41 3.92
CA ALA A 71 3.44 0.78 3.67
C ALA A 71 3.83 2.15 4.25
N VAL A 72 2.99 3.17 4.05
CA VAL A 72 3.20 4.51 4.61
C VAL A 72 3.22 4.44 6.13
N LEU A 73 2.27 3.72 6.75
CA LEU A 73 2.24 3.55 8.21
C LEU A 73 3.51 2.86 8.72
N PHE A 74 3.95 1.79 8.06
CA PHE A 74 5.17 1.06 8.43
C PHE A 74 6.41 1.94 8.32
N ARG A 75 6.61 2.63 7.19
CA ARG A 75 7.79 3.47 6.93
C ARG A 75 7.91 4.65 7.91
N HIS A 76 6.78 5.17 8.36
CA HIS A 76 6.74 6.27 9.32
C HIS A 76 6.68 5.82 10.78
N ASN A 77 7.00 4.54 11.07
CA ASN A 77 7.00 3.96 12.41
C ASN A 77 5.69 4.26 13.16
N ARG A 78 4.56 4.17 12.46
CA ARG A 78 3.23 4.47 13.02
C ARG A 78 2.60 3.28 13.72
N PHE A 79 3.18 2.09 13.57
CA PHE A 79 2.73 0.89 14.27
C PHE A 79 3.35 0.80 15.66
N ASN A 80 2.54 0.44 16.64
CA ASN A 80 2.98 0.02 17.96
C ASN A 80 3.46 -1.45 17.94
N ASP A 81 3.99 -1.95 19.06
CA ASP A 81 4.54 -3.31 19.16
C ASP A 81 3.53 -4.42 18.86
N GLU A 82 2.25 -4.23 19.23
CA GLU A 82 1.20 -5.20 18.94
C GLU A 82 0.85 -5.21 17.44
N GLU A 83 0.76 -4.03 16.83
CA GLU A 83 0.51 -3.87 15.40
C GLU A 83 1.68 -4.40 14.56
N LEU A 84 2.93 -4.25 15.03
CA LEU A 84 4.10 -4.84 14.38
C LEU A 84 4.07 -6.38 14.43
N LYS A 85 3.70 -6.97 15.58
CA LYS A 85 3.49 -8.42 15.70
C LYS A 85 2.37 -8.89 14.77
N LEU A 86 1.27 -8.14 14.68
CA LEU A 86 0.19 -8.42 13.76
C LEU A 86 0.65 -8.38 12.30
N ALA A 87 1.43 -7.38 11.91
CA ALA A 87 1.99 -7.25 10.57
C ALA A 87 2.91 -8.43 10.20
N GLN A 88 3.75 -8.89 11.14
CA GLN A 88 4.57 -10.10 10.95
C GLN A 88 3.73 -11.36 10.78
N ASN A 89 2.67 -11.51 11.58
CA ASN A 89 1.74 -12.64 11.45
C ASN A 89 0.98 -12.59 10.12
N PHE A 90 0.58 -11.40 9.68
CA PHE A 90 -0.04 -11.18 8.38
C PHE A 90 0.90 -11.60 7.25
N GLN A 91 2.18 -11.20 7.29
CA GLN A 91 3.19 -11.60 6.30
C GLN A 91 3.33 -13.12 6.20
N LYS A 92 3.39 -13.83 7.34
CA LYS A 92 3.46 -15.30 7.38
C LYS A 92 2.23 -15.95 6.75
N LYS A 93 1.03 -15.46 7.08
CA LYS A 93 -0.23 -15.97 6.51
C LYS A 93 -0.35 -15.69 5.01
N LEU A 94 0.10 -14.52 4.56
CA LEU A 94 0.12 -14.16 3.15
C LEU A 94 1.03 -15.09 2.36
N HIS A 95 2.25 -15.35 2.88
CA HIS A 95 3.17 -16.29 2.27
C HIS A 95 2.59 -17.71 2.21
N GLN A 96 2.00 -18.18 3.31
CA GLN A 96 1.33 -19.48 3.35
C GLN A 96 0.21 -19.56 2.31
N GLY A 97 -0.64 -18.54 2.22
CA GLY A 97 -1.72 -18.49 1.23
C GLY A 97 -1.21 -18.53 -0.21
N ALA A 98 -0.12 -17.81 -0.51
CA ALA A 98 0.53 -17.86 -1.81
C ALA A 98 1.05 -19.27 -2.14
N MET A 99 1.75 -19.92 -1.20
CA MET A 99 2.24 -21.29 -1.39
C MET A 99 1.10 -22.30 -1.57
N THR A 100 -0.02 -22.13 -0.85
CA THR A 100 -1.22 -22.98 -1.04
C THR A 100 -1.85 -22.77 -2.41
N ALA A 101 -1.94 -21.53 -2.90
CA ALA A 101 -2.47 -21.27 -4.24
C ALA A 101 -1.60 -21.91 -5.33
N ILE A 102 -0.28 -21.86 -5.19
CA ILE A 102 0.67 -22.55 -6.08
C ILE A 102 0.45 -24.07 -6.01
N SER A 103 0.39 -24.65 -4.81
CA SER A 103 0.16 -26.09 -4.61
C SER A 103 -1.19 -26.60 -5.10
N PHE A 104 -2.19 -25.75 -5.29
CA PHE A 104 -3.48 -26.15 -5.89
C PHE A 104 -3.45 -26.10 -7.42
N HIS A 105 -2.48 -25.41 -8.00
CA HIS A 105 -2.28 -25.33 -9.44
C HIS A 105 -1.31 -26.40 -9.95
N GLU A 106 -0.22 -26.63 -9.20
CA GLU A 106 0.78 -27.70 -9.44
C GLU A 106 0.24 -29.08 -9.08
#